data_AF-A0A8T3N1C1-F1
#
_entry.id   AF-A0A8T3N1C1-F1
#
_cell.length_a   1.000
_cell.length_b   1.000
_cell.length_c   1.000
_cell.angle_alpha   90.00
_cell.angle_beta   90.00
_cell.angle_gamma   90.00
#
_symmetry.space_group_name_H-M   'P 1'
#
loop_
_entity.id
_entity.type
_entity.pdbx_description
1 polymer ?
#
loop_
_entity_poly.entity_id
_entity_poly.type
_entity_poly.pdbx_seq_one_letter_code
_entity_poly.pdbx_strand_id
1 'polypeptide(L)'
;LQADAKTHVETIHGRSSTEAASLRRGADDDVAAVREWSKSEIARIREETEAKITERKARLETEIDAHAGVIEREIDAVQRTVAAFESEMETFFERLNAEGDPSRFATMAENLPEPPSFGDVGGGPAETDGPAAEAVTGGSDEATETEAGATESENDAVAIGDAETTNAAGDESVDRGSAPVGGSFEGSEGFEGGDGEEDREAAFAAIQAAAEAAASAEVAADAAARAEAIADVAIEIIGNHEDDESDPRFAALGLSPDYDAAEAEARVDAGSDEDIPEIGDDALAARIAGLVPGRGKGTAGESTATQVVVVGLISVASIASFKRHLGRLAGVQSVGVSSGPDGEFIFAVNHDAGVLLREAIPSLPTFQARVTGSSDGLVHVTAHDPEGDA
;
A
#
# COMPACT_ATOMS: atom_id res chain seq x y z
N LEU A 1 -36.83 -61.06 -6.81
CA LEU A 1 -35.78 -60.50 -7.71
C LEU A 1 -36.13 -59.13 -8.26
N GLN A 2 -37.15 -58.97 -9.14
CA GLN A 2 -37.48 -57.64 -9.68
C GLN A 2 -38.00 -56.65 -8.63
N ALA A 3 -38.82 -57.12 -7.68
CA ALA A 3 -39.27 -56.29 -6.55
C ALA A 3 -38.10 -55.89 -5.64
N ASP A 4 -37.23 -56.84 -5.28
CA ASP A 4 -36.05 -56.58 -4.44
C ASP A 4 -35.09 -55.58 -5.10
N ALA A 5 -34.89 -55.69 -6.42
CA ALA A 5 -34.08 -54.74 -7.19
C ALA A 5 -34.69 -53.34 -7.18
N LYS A 6 -36.01 -53.21 -7.31
CA LYS A 6 -36.70 -51.91 -7.24
C LYS A 6 -36.55 -51.27 -5.86
N THR A 7 -36.77 -52.03 -4.78
CA THR A 7 -36.59 -51.54 -3.41
C THR A 7 -35.15 -51.11 -3.13
N HIS A 8 -34.16 -51.83 -3.67
CA HIS A 8 -32.75 -51.45 -3.54
C HIS A 8 -32.44 -50.14 -4.25
N VAL A 9 -32.96 -49.94 -5.47
CA VAL A 9 -32.81 -48.70 -6.24
C VAL A 9 -33.47 -47.52 -5.51
N GLU A 10 -34.67 -47.70 -4.96
CA GLU A 10 -35.34 -46.66 -4.14
C GLU A 10 -34.50 -46.28 -2.90
N THR A 11 -33.86 -47.26 -2.27
CA THR A 11 -32.94 -47.01 -1.13
C THR A 11 -31.71 -46.21 -1.56
N ILE A 12 -31.13 -46.51 -2.72
CA ILE A 12 -29.99 -45.76 -3.27
C ILE A 12 -30.41 -44.32 -3.58
N HIS A 13 -31.57 -44.10 -4.20
CA HIS A 13 -32.08 -42.76 -4.47
C HIS A 13 -32.35 -41.96 -3.19
N GLY A 14 -32.94 -42.58 -2.17
CA GLY A 14 -33.17 -41.93 -0.87
C GLY A 14 -31.86 -41.52 -0.19
N ARG A 15 -30.84 -42.40 -0.21
CA ARG A 15 -29.50 -42.09 0.30
C ARG A 15 -28.83 -40.97 -0.50
N SER A 16 -28.82 -41.06 -1.83
CA SER A 16 -28.21 -40.08 -2.71
C SER A 16 -28.86 -38.69 -2.57
N SER A 17 -30.19 -38.63 -2.44
CA SER A 17 -30.91 -37.39 -2.19
C SER A 17 -30.53 -36.76 -0.84
N THR A 18 -30.41 -37.58 0.21
CA THR A 18 -29.99 -37.12 1.54
C THR A 18 -28.54 -36.62 1.54
N GLU A 19 -27.64 -37.34 0.87
CA GLU A 19 -26.24 -36.96 0.72
C GLU A 19 -26.09 -35.65 -0.06
N ALA A 20 -26.82 -35.49 -1.17
CA ALA A 20 -26.85 -34.24 -1.93
C ALA A 20 -27.36 -33.05 -1.09
N ALA A 21 -28.39 -33.26 -0.26
CA ALA A 21 -28.88 -32.22 0.64
C ALA A 21 -27.85 -31.86 1.73
N SER A 22 -27.11 -32.85 2.24
CA SER A 22 -26.04 -32.63 3.22
C SER A 22 -24.86 -31.88 2.61
N LEU A 23 -24.47 -32.21 1.37
CA LEU A 23 -23.39 -31.52 0.66
C LEU A 23 -23.75 -30.06 0.36
N ARG A 24 -25.00 -29.79 -0.04
CA ARG A 24 -25.47 -28.41 -0.23
C ARG A 24 -25.42 -27.61 1.06
N ARG A 25 -25.93 -28.17 2.17
CA ARG A 25 -25.87 -27.51 3.47
C ARG A 25 -24.43 -27.24 3.91
N GLY A 26 -23.53 -28.22 3.75
CA GLY A 26 -22.11 -28.02 4.07
C GLY A 26 -21.47 -26.92 3.23
N ALA A 27 -21.77 -26.87 1.92
CA ALA A 27 -21.27 -25.80 1.06
C ALA A 27 -21.82 -24.42 1.46
N ASP A 28 -23.10 -24.32 1.82
CA ASP A 28 -23.71 -23.07 2.30
C ASP A 28 -23.09 -22.61 3.63
N ASP A 29 -22.84 -23.55 4.55
CA ASP A 29 -22.16 -23.30 5.83
C ASP A 29 -20.72 -22.84 5.63
N ASP A 30 -19.98 -23.46 4.69
CA ASP A 30 -18.61 -23.06 4.34
C ASP A 30 -18.59 -21.65 3.73
N VAL A 31 -19.54 -21.32 2.84
CA VAL A 31 -19.67 -19.97 2.27
C VAL A 31 -19.96 -18.95 3.37
N ALA A 32 -20.82 -19.27 4.33
CA ALA A 32 -21.09 -18.40 5.47
C ALA A 32 -19.84 -18.19 6.33
N ALA A 33 -19.07 -19.26 6.59
CA ALA A 33 -17.82 -19.19 7.35
C ALA A 33 -16.76 -18.32 6.66
N VAL A 34 -16.60 -18.46 5.34
CA VAL A 34 -15.67 -17.64 4.55
C VAL A 34 -16.07 -16.17 4.57
N ARG A 35 -17.37 -15.86 4.46
CA ARG A 35 -17.87 -14.48 4.55
C ARG A 35 -17.60 -13.85 5.91
N GLU A 36 -17.84 -14.59 6.99
CA GLU A 36 -17.58 -14.10 8.34
C GLU A 36 -16.08 -13.91 8.58
N TRP A 37 -15.24 -14.86 8.15
CA TRP A 37 -13.79 -14.71 8.21
C TRP A 37 -13.32 -13.49 7.43
N SER A 38 -13.79 -13.31 6.19
CA SER A 38 -13.45 -12.15 5.35
C SER A 38 -13.83 -10.83 6.01
N LYS A 39 -15.01 -10.75 6.63
CA LYS A 39 -15.44 -9.57 7.38
C LYS A 39 -14.54 -9.28 8.58
N SER A 40 -14.19 -10.31 9.36
CA SER A 40 -13.29 -10.17 10.51
C SER A 40 -11.88 -9.74 10.08
N GLU A 41 -11.39 -10.25 8.96
CA GLU A 41 -10.07 -9.94 8.44
C GLU A 41 -10.00 -8.51 7.89
N ILE A 42 -11.05 -8.05 7.21
CA ILE A 42 -11.16 -6.63 6.79
C ILE A 42 -11.14 -5.71 8.01
N ALA A 43 -11.86 -6.06 9.09
CA ALA A 43 -11.85 -5.27 10.32
C ALA A 43 -10.45 -5.24 10.95
N ARG A 44 -9.77 -6.39 11.01
CA ARG A 44 -8.39 -6.49 11.51
C ARG A 44 -7.41 -5.63 10.71
N ILE A 45 -7.47 -5.68 9.38
CA ILE A 45 -6.58 -4.90 8.49
C ILE A 45 -6.84 -3.40 8.68
N ARG A 46 -8.09 -2.97 8.84
CA ARG A 46 -8.42 -1.57 9.13
C ARG A 46 -7.84 -1.10 10.45
N GLU A 47 -8.08 -1.86 11.52
CA GLU A 47 -7.54 -1.55 12.85
C GLU A 47 -6.00 -1.51 12.84
N GLU A 48 -5.34 -2.46 12.16
CA GLU A 48 -3.89 -2.47 12.00
C GLU A 48 -3.39 -1.25 11.21
N THR A 49 -4.11 -0.82 10.18
CA THR A 49 -3.78 0.37 9.38
C THR A 49 -3.90 1.65 10.20
N GLU A 50 -5.01 1.81 10.93
CA GLU A 50 -5.23 2.95 11.84
C GLU A 50 -4.18 3.02 12.95
N ALA A 51 -3.79 1.88 13.50
CA ALA A 51 -2.72 1.78 14.49
C ALA A 51 -1.37 2.25 13.91
N LYS A 52 -0.98 1.77 12.72
CA LYS A 52 0.26 2.19 12.05
C LYS A 52 0.28 3.67 11.70
N ILE A 53 -0.86 4.23 11.25
CA ILE A 53 -0.99 5.66 10.98
C ILE A 53 -0.79 6.46 12.26
N THR A 54 -1.42 6.04 13.36
CA THR A 54 -1.29 6.70 14.67
C THR A 54 0.14 6.66 15.17
N GLU A 55 0.81 5.51 15.06
CA GLU A 55 2.21 5.35 15.43
C GLU A 55 3.14 6.24 14.59
N ARG A 56 2.97 6.27 13.26
CA ARG A 56 3.79 7.12 12.38
C ARG A 56 3.60 8.60 12.69
N LYS A 57 2.37 9.04 12.97
CA LYS A 57 2.08 10.43 13.38
C LYS A 57 2.77 10.78 14.70
N ALA A 58 2.68 9.93 15.72
CA ALA A 58 3.35 10.14 17.00
C ALA A 58 4.88 10.18 16.88
N ARG A 59 5.45 9.32 16.01
CA ARG A 59 6.88 9.36 15.69
C ARG A 59 7.28 10.67 15.01
N LEU A 60 6.53 11.12 14.00
CA LEU A 60 6.81 12.37 13.31
C LEU A 60 6.72 13.58 14.25
N GLU A 61 5.75 13.61 15.16
CA GLU A 61 5.64 14.66 16.18
C GLU A 61 6.88 14.69 17.09
N THR A 62 7.36 13.52 17.51
CA THR A 62 8.59 13.40 18.31
C THR A 62 9.82 13.88 17.54
N GLU A 63 9.93 13.57 16.24
CA GLU A 63 11.03 14.02 15.38
C GLU A 63 11.00 15.55 15.17
N ILE A 64 9.81 16.13 14.98
CA ILE A 64 9.60 17.58 14.87
C ILE A 64 10.02 18.28 16.16
N ASP A 65 9.59 17.77 17.33
CA ASP A 65 9.97 18.32 18.63
C ASP A 65 11.47 18.21 18.88
N ALA A 66 12.09 17.09 18.50
CA ALA A 66 13.54 16.91 18.60
C ALA A 66 14.29 17.93 17.73
N HIS A 67 13.84 18.15 16.49
CA HIS A 67 14.42 19.12 15.58
C HIS A 67 14.24 20.57 16.06
N ALA A 68 13.05 20.92 16.56
CA ALA A 68 12.79 22.20 17.19
C ALA A 68 13.75 22.44 18.37
N GLY A 69 13.96 21.43 19.22
CA GLY A 69 14.92 21.51 20.31
C GLY A 69 16.38 21.65 19.85
N VAL A 70 16.76 21.11 18.68
CA VAL A 70 18.09 21.36 18.10
C VAL A 70 18.22 22.83 17.66
N ILE A 71 17.22 23.35 16.94
CA ILE A 71 17.19 24.75 16.50
C ILE A 71 17.25 25.70 17.69
N GLU A 72 16.46 25.47 18.75
CA GLU A 72 16.48 26.30 19.95
C GLU A 72 17.86 26.35 20.60
N ARG A 73 18.54 25.20 20.71
CA ARG A 73 19.90 25.14 21.26
C ARG A 73 20.91 25.89 20.39
N GLU A 74 20.76 25.82 19.06
CA GLU A 74 21.62 26.56 18.14
C GLU A 74 21.39 28.07 18.25
N ILE A 75 20.13 28.51 18.30
CA ILE A 75 19.76 29.91 18.54
C ILE A 75 20.37 30.40 19.86
N ASP A 76 20.21 29.65 20.94
CA ASP A 76 20.78 29.99 22.24
C ASP A 76 22.31 30.08 22.20
N ALA A 77 22.97 29.21 21.42
CA ALA A 77 24.42 29.24 21.26
C ALA A 77 24.89 30.46 20.47
N VAL A 78 24.17 30.84 19.41
CA VAL A 78 24.42 32.07 18.66
C VAL A 78 24.20 33.29 19.56
N GLN A 79 23.10 33.36 20.29
CA GLN A 79 22.81 34.47 21.21
C GLN A 79 23.88 34.61 22.30
N ARG A 80 24.33 33.51 22.90
CA ARG A 80 25.44 33.51 23.86
C ARG A 80 26.74 34.04 23.25
N THR A 81 27.03 33.65 22.01
CA THR A 81 28.24 34.09 21.29
C THR A 81 28.18 35.59 20.98
N VAL A 82 27.03 36.10 20.55
CA VAL A 82 26.79 37.53 20.32
C VAL A 82 26.93 38.32 21.62
N ALA A 83 26.27 37.89 22.70
CA ALA A 83 26.34 38.57 24.00
C ALA A 83 27.77 38.63 24.57
N ALA A 84 28.56 37.57 24.38
CA ALA A 84 29.96 37.55 24.78
C ALA A 84 30.79 38.58 24.00
N PHE A 85 30.60 38.67 22.68
CA PHE A 85 31.28 39.65 21.84
C PHE A 85 30.87 41.09 22.18
N GLU A 86 29.57 41.34 22.41
CA GLU A 86 29.09 42.66 22.83
C GLU A 86 29.72 43.12 24.15
N SER A 87 29.87 42.21 25.11
CA SER A 87 30.56 42.50 26.38
C SER A 87 32.06 42.77 26.22
N GLU A 88 32.73 42.05 25.31
CA GLU A 88 34.13 42.29 24.96
C GLU A 88 34.30 43.68 24.30
N MET A 89 33.40 44.02 23.37
CA MET A 89 33.35 45.33 22.70
C MET A 89 33.10 46.47 23.69
N GLU A 90 32.16 46.31 24.62
CA GLU A 90 31.90 47.30 25.68
C GLU A 90 33.15 47.53 26.52
N THR A 91 33.79 46.46 26.99
CA THR A 91 35.05 46.53 27.76
C THR A 91 36.18 47.19 26.97
N PHE A 92 36.26 46.92 25.67
CA PHE A 92 37.24 47.54 24.78
C PHE A 92 36.99 49.04 24.64
N PHE A 93 35.74 49.46 24.39
CA PHE A 93 35.39 50.88 24.27
C PHE A 93 35.58 51.66 25.58
N GLU A 94 35.26 51.07 26.73
CA GLU A 94 35.56 51.67 28.03
C GLU A 94 37.06 51.95 28.20
N ARG A 95 37.91 50.97 27.83
CA ARG A 95 39.36 51.12 27.86
C ARG A 95 39.85 52.20 26.89
N LEU A 96 39.29 52.23 25.68
CA LEU A 96 39.63 53.19 24.65
C LEU A 96 39.28 54.64 25.08
N ASN A 97 38.11 54.83 25.69
CA ASN A 97 37.65 56.13 26.18
C ASN A 97 38.44 56.65 27.39
N ALA A 98 39.01 55.73 28.19
CA ALA A 98 39.85 56.09 29.34
C ALA A 98 41.29 56.48 28.93
N GLU A 99 41.74 56.15 27.71
CA GLU A 99 43.10 56.41 27.25
C GLU A 99 43.27 57.87 26.78
N GLY A 100 44.23 58.58 27.40
CA GLY A 100 44.48 60.00 27.13
C GLY A 100 45.61 60.28 26.14
N ASP A 101 46.44 59.28 25.81
CA ASP A 101 47.56 59.41 24.88
C ASP A 101 47.14 59.07 23.43
N PRO A 102 47.21 60.02 22.47
CA PRO A 102 46.83 59.79 21.08
C PRO A 102 47.58 58.66 20.38
N SER A 103 48.85 58.40 20.75
CA SER A 103 49.64 57.35 20.11
C SER A 103 49.21 55.97 20.58
N ARG A 104 48.90 55.82 21.88
CA ARG A 104 48.34 54.59 22.44
C ARG A 104 46.93 54.33 21.98
N PHE A 105 46.13 55.37 21.82
CA PHE A 105 44.78 55.28 21.26
C PHE A 105 44.82 54.65 19.86
N ALA A 106 45.72 55.12 18.98
CA ALA A 106 45.87 54.56 17.64
C ALA A 106 46.25 53.06 17.67
N THR A 107 47.17 52.67 18.56
CA THR A 107 47.55 51.25 18.71
C THR A 107 46.42 50.40 19.29
N MET A 108 45.62 50.90 20.23
CA MET A 108 44.46 50.15 20.73
C MET A 108 43.39 49.99 19.67
N ALA A 109 43.11 51.05 18.89
CA ALA A 109 42.12 51.02 17.81
C ALA A 109 42.48 50.04 16.68
N GLU A 110 43.76 49.78 16.45
CA GLU A 110 44.22 48.75 15.49
C GLU A 110 43.95 47.32 15.99
N ASN A 111 43.76 47.13 17.31
CA ASN A 111 43.46 45.84 17.93
C ASN A 111 41.97 45.72 18.28
N LEU A 112 41.08 46.05 17.34
CA LEU A 112 39.63 45.87 17.52
C LEU A 112 39.29 44.37 17.63
N PRO A 113 38.43 43.96 18.56
CA PRO A 113 37.93 42.59 18.59
C PRO A 113 37.26 42.22 17.26
N GLU A 114 37.65 41.07 16.69
CA GLU A 114 37.04 40.57 15.45
C GLU A 114 35.71 39.88 15.74
N PRO A 115 34.68 40.03 14.88
CA PRO A 115 33.39 39.40 15.11
C PRO A 115 33.52 37.87 15.06
N PRO A 116 32.82 37.14 15.96
CA PRO A 116 32.85 35.69 15.96
C PRO A 116 32.20 35.12 14.69
N SER A 117 32.73 34.01 14.19
CA SER A 117 32.08 33.23 13.12
C SER A 117 31.10 32.22 13.69
N PHE A 118 29.92 32.11 13.09
CA PHE A 118 28.88 31.17 13.55
C PHE A 118 28.99 29.76 12.95
N GLY A 119 29.90 29.54 12.00
CA GLY A 119 30.04 28.27 11.28
C GLY A 119 30.40 27.07 12.18
N ASP A 120 31.04 27.31 13.32
CA ASP A 120 31.42 26.26 14.28
C ASP A 120 30.38 26.02 15.38
N VAL A 121 29.32 26.84 15.45
CA VAL A 121 28.33 26.81 16.54
C VAL A 121 27.28 25.70 16.32
N GLY A 122 27.05 25.28 15.07
CA GLY A 122 26.05 24.26 14.71
C GLY A 122 26.58 22.84 14.50
N GLY A 123 27.87 22.57 14.70
CA GLY A 123 28.55 21.40 14.13
C GLY A 123 29.14 20.37 15.10
N GLY A 124 28.91 20.48 16.41
CA GLY A 124 29.31 19.43 17.34
C GLY A 124 28.27 18.30 17.29
N PRO A 125 28.56 17.09 16.76
CA PRO A 125 27.73 15.95 17.09
C PRO A 125 27.70 15.89 18.62
N ALA A 126 26.49 15.95 19.20
CA ALA A 126 26.31 15.68 20.60
C ALA A 126 26.95 14.31 20.85
N GLU A 127 28.16 14.29 21.40
CA GLU A 127 28.66 13.16 22.12
C GLU A 127 27.54 12.78 23.07
N THR A 128 27.01 11.60 22.86
CA THR A 128 26.16 10.89 23.80
C THR A 128 26.98 10.61 25.06
N ASP A 129 27.32 11.65 25.81
CA ASP A 129 27.79 11.56 27.18
C ASP A 129 26.55 11.28 28.04
N GLY A 130 26.08 10.04 27.94
CA GLY A 130 25.24 9.47 28.97
C GLY A 130 25.99 9.57 30.31
N PRO A 131 25.36 10.03 31.39
CA PRO A 131 26.04 10.17 32.66
C PRO A 131 26.58 8.81 33.09
N ALA A 132 27.90 8.74 33.26
CA ALA A 132 28.59 7.69 33.98
C ALA A 132 27.98 7.57 35.37
N ALA A 133 27.04 6.63 35.51
CA ALA A 133 26.55 6.19 36.80
C ALA A 133 27.70 5.44 37.49
N GLU A 134 28.23 6.08 38.54
CA GLU A 134 29.17 5.49 39.47
C GLU A 134 28.66 4.16 40.02
N ALA A 135 29.63 3.26 40.19
CA ALA A 135 29.51 1.94 40.76
C ALA A 135 28.83 1.93 42.14
N VAL A 136 27.75 1.15 42.25
CA VAL A 136 27.40 0.43 43.47
C VAL A 136 27.62 -1.05 43.23
N THR A 137 28.63 -1.57 43.91
CA THR A 137 28.94 -2.99 44.05
C THR A 137 27.93 -3.66 44.98
N GLY A 138 27.34 -4.78 44.54
CA GLY A 138 26.94 -5.88 45.43
C GLY A 138 25.63 -6.61 45.10
N GLY A 139 25.74 -7.86 44.62
CA GLY A 139 24.69 -8.89 44.81
C GLY A 139 24.38 -9.73 43.57
N SER A 140 24.70 -11.03 43.65
CA SER A 140 24.50 -12.12 42.68
C SER A 140 23.08 -12.33 42.13
N ASP A 141 23.00 -12.79 40.87
CA ASP A 141 22.34 -14.02 40.33
C ASP A 141 21.85 -13.74 38.90
N GLU A 142 22.46 -14.32 37.86
CA GLU A 142 22.14 -15.62 37.23
C GLU A 142 21.29 -15.43 35.94
N ALA A 143 21.92 -15.79 34.81
CA ALA A 143 21.35 -16.39 33.60
C ALA A 143 20.58 -15.55 32.53
N THR A 144 21.30 -15.32 31.42
CA THR A 144 20.98 -15.60 30.00
C THR A 144 19.95 -14.81 29.16
N GLU A 145 20.52 -14.31 28.05
CA GLU A 145 20.06 -14.25 26.65
C GLU A 145 19.09 -13.15 26.16
N THR A 146 19.77 -12.08 25.74
CA THR A 146 19.53 -11.07 24.72
C THR A 146 19.11 -11.62 23.34
N GLU A 147 18.15 -10.96 22.67
CA GLU A 147 18.30 -10.46 21.28
C GLU A 147 17.28 -9.36 21.01
N ALA A 148 17.78 -8.16 20.69
CA ALA A 148 17.06 -7.04 20.13
C ALA A 148 17.98 -6.40 19.08
N GLY A 149 17.44 -6.12 17.89
CA GLY A 149 18.19 -5.50 16.80
C GLY A 149 17.34 -5.32 15.54
N ALA A 150 16.22 -4.59 15.66
CA ALA A 150 15.44 -4.11 14.53
C ALA A 150 15.70 -2.61 14.33
N THR A 151 16.33 -2.26 13.21
CA THR A 151 16.41 -0.89 12.69
C THR A 151 15.60 -0.83 11.42
N GLU A 152 14.39 -0.26 11.51
CA GLU A 152 13.50 -0.02 10.38
C GLU A 152 13.90 1.24 9.61
N SER A 153 14.17 1.05 8.33
CA SER A 153 14.36 2.10 7.34
C SER A 153 12.99 2.54 6.80
N GLU A 154 12.79 3.85 6.75
CA GLU A 154 11.65 4.52 6.16
C GLU A 154 11.52 4.24 4.66
N ASN A 155 10.29 4.07 4.17
CA ASN A 155 9.86 4.60 2.88
C ASN A 155 8.32 4.68 2.79
N ASP A 156 7.87 5.93 2.73
CA ASP A 156 6.92 6.49 1.76
C ASP A 156 5.70 5.64 1.34
N ALA A 157 4.52 6.02 1.85
CA ALA A 157 3.24 5.58 1.31
C ALA A 157 2.25 6.75 1.25
N VAL A 158 1.82 6.99 0.02
CA VAL A 158 0.89 7.98 -0.49
C VAL A 158 -0.41 8.03 0.32
N ALA A 159 -0.78 9.23 0.75
CA ALA A 159 -2.01 9.53 1.46
C ALA A 159 -3.24 9.35 0.55
N ILE A 160 -4.19 8.52 0.98
CA ILE A 160 -5.59 8.58 0.54
C ILE A 160 -6.41 8.93 1.78
N GLY A 161 -7.08 10.08 1.73
CA GLY A 161 -7.83 10.66 2.84
C GLY A 161 -9.03 9.84 3.27
N ASP A 162 -9.17 9.68 4.58
CA ASP A 162 -10.29 9.06 5.28
C ASP A 162 -11.43 10.09 5.42
N ALA A 163 -12.61 9.75 4.91
CA ALA A 163 -13.84 10.50 5.17
C ALA A 163 -14.62 9.80 6.30
N GLU A 164 -14.57 10.43 7.47
CA GLU A 164 -15.22 10.07 8.72
C GLU A 164 -16.74 9.95 8.57
N THR A 165 -17.28 8.73 8.70
CA THR A 165 -18.74 8.49 8.75
C THR A 165 -19.20 8.42 10.21
N THR A 166 -19.82 9.48 10.70
CA THR A 166 -20.53 9.51 11.97
C THR A 166 -21.98 9.04 11.76
N ASN A 167 -22.36 7.94 12.40
CA ASN A 167 -23.75 7.47 12.46
C ASN A 167 -24.50 8.21 13.57
N ALA A 168 -25.30 9.21 13.21
CA ALA A 168 -26.29 9.83 14.08
C ALA A 168 -27.68 9.25 13.79
N ALA A 169 -28.27 8.62 14.81
CA ALA A 169 -29.64 8.15 14.82
C ALA A 169 -30.63 9.32 14.71
N GLY A 170 -31.49 9.29 13.68
CA GLY A 170 -32.60 10.21 13.47
C GLY A 170 -33.90 9.44 13.26
N ASP A 171 -34.71 9.40 14.31
CA ASP A 171 -36.10 8.99 14.37
C ASP A 171 -36.98 10.00 13.61
N GLU A 172 -37.53 9.62 12.46
CA GLU A 172 -38.64 10.36 11.84
C GLU A 172 -39.77 9.42 11.41
N SER A 173 -40.80 9.43 12.24
CA SER A 173 -42.15 8.99 11.95
C SER A 173 -42.75 9.80 10.79
N VAL A 174 -43.00 9.17 9.63
CA VAL A 174 -43.82 9.76 8.58
C VAL A 174 -45.17 9.05 8.51
N ASP A 175 -46.15 9.78 9.06
CA ASP A 175 -47.58 9.68 8.84
C ASP A 175 -47.93 9.52 7.34
N ARG A 176 -48.51 8.37 6.98
CA ARG A 176 -49.24 8.20 5.72
C ARG A 176 -50.64 7.67 6.00
N GLY A 177 -51.53 8.60 6.34
CA GLY A 177 -52.70 8.90 5.52
C GLY A 177 -53.54 7.71 5.06
N SER A 178 -54.47 7.31 5.91
CA SER A 178 -55.67 6.54 5.54
C SER A 178 -56.53 7.30 4.53
N ALA A 179 -56.82 6.68 3.39
CA ALA A 179 -57.98 7.02 2.56
C ALA A 179 -58.73 5.74 2.16
N PRO A 180 -60.08 5.70 2.29
CA PRO A 180 -60.87 4.51 2.04
C PRO A 180 -61.33 4.46 0.57
N VAL A 181 -61.09 3.34 -0.11
CA VAL A 181 -61.77 3.01 -1.37
C VAL A 181 -62.60 1.75 -1.16
N GLY A 182 -63.86 1.98 -0.80
CA GLY A 182 -64.92 1.01 -0.95
C GLY A 182 -65.26 0.86 -2.43
N GLY A 183 -64.91 -0.28 -3.01
CA GLY A 183 -65.33 -0.72 -4.33
C GLY A 183 -66.11 -2.01 -4.19
N SER A 184 -67.45 -1.88 -4.15
CA SER A 184 -68.39 -2.99 -4.25
C SER A 184 -68.22 -3.63 -5.64
N PHE A 185 -67.68 -4.85 -5.69
CA PHE A 185 -67.65 -5.67 -6.90
C PHE A 185 -68.58 -6.86 -6.72
N GLU A 186 -69.85 -6.64 -7.06
CA GLU A 186 -70.82 -7.70 -7.30
C GLU A 186 -70.65 -8.26 -8.72
N GLY A 187 -70.55 -9.59 -8.80
CA GLY A 187 -71.15 -10.38 -9.88
C GLY A 187 -70.46 -10.37 -11.25
N SER A 188 -69.67 -11.41 -11.51
CA SER A 188 -69.54 -11.98 -12.86
C SER A 188 -69.32 -13.48 -12.76
N GLU A 189 -70.31 -14.21 -13.24
CA GLU A 189 -70.41 -15.66 -13.31
C GLU A 189 -69.37 -16.29 -14.24
N GLY A 190 -69.06 -17.57 -13.97
CA GLY A 190 -68.67 -18.54 -15.01
C GLY A 190 -67.21 -18.55 -15.43
N PHE A 191 -66.33 -19.14 -14.61
CA PHE A 191 -65.07 -19.69 -15.11
C PHE A 191 -65.14 -21.22 -15.02
N GLU A 192 -65.50 -21.84 -16.14
CA GLU A 192 -65.43 -23.29 -16.33
C GLU A 192 -63.97 -23.75 -16.17
N GLY A 193 -63.78 -24.79 -15.36
CA GLY A 193 -62.47 -25.38 -15.09
C GLY A 193 -61.86 -25.96 -16.35
N GLY A 194 -60.81 -25.32 -16.84
CA GLY A 194 -59.77 -25.91 -17.67
C GLY A 194 -58.44 -25.82 -16.94
N ASP A 195 -57.92 -26.97 -16.52
CA ASP A 195 -56.51 -27.29 -16.19
C ASP A 195 -55.56 -26.11 -15.86
N GLY A 196 -55.79 -25.49 -14.69
CA GLY A 196 -55.04 -24.35 -14.15
C GLY A 196 -53.72 -24.73 -13.45
N GLU A 197 -52.86 -25.50 -14.12
CA GLU A 197 -51.49 -25.76 -13.66
C GLU A 197 -50.49 -24.80 -14.33
N GLU A 198 -50.65 -24.53 -15.63
CA GLU A 198 -49.83 -23.54 -16.38
C GLU A 198 -50.07 -22.10 -15.89
N ASP A 199 -51.30 -21.74 -15.51
CA ASP A 199 -51.61 -20.39 -14.99
C ASP A 199 -51.02 -20.13 -13.60
N ARG A 200 -50.79 -21.18 -12.79
CA ARG A 200 -50.14 -21.04 -11.47
C ARG A 200 -48.64 -20.86 -11.60
N GLU A 201 -48.02 -21.58 -12.55
CA GLU A 201 -46.60 -21.42 -12.86
C GLU A 201 -46.32 -20.03 -13.43
N ALA A 202 -47.16 -19.54 -14.34
CA ALA A 202 -47.08 -18.18 -14.86
C ALA A 202 -47.27 -17.12 -13.76
N ALA A 203 -48.20 -17.34 -12.83
CA ALA A 203 -48.41 -16.43 -11.69
C ALA A 203 -47.21 -16.41 -10.72
N PHE A 204 -46.59 -17.57 -10.44
CA PHE A 204 -45.39 -17.64 -9.59
C PHE A 204 -44.17 -17.00 -10.27
N ALA A 205 -43.99 -17.22 -11.57
CA ALA A 205 -42.92 -16.59 -12.34
C ALA A 205 -43.05 -15.05 -12.35
N ALA A 206 -44.28 -14.53 -12.47
CA ALA A 206 -44.54 -13.09 -12.41
C ALA A 206 -44.22 -12.49 -11.03
N ILE A 207 -44.54 -13.20 -9.93
CA ILE A 207 -44.22 -12.76 -8.57
C ILE A 207 -42.71 -12.78 -8.32
N GLN A 208 -42.02 -13.82 -8.78
CA GLN A 208 -40.56 -13.90 -8.65
C GLN A 208 -39.85 -12.79 -9.45
N ALA A 209 -40.28 -12.56 -10.70
CA ALA A 209 -39.73 -11.48 -11.52
C ALA A 209 -39.96 -10.09 -10.89
N ALA A 210 -41.13 -9.87 -10.27
CA ALA A 210 -41.42 -8.63 -9.56
C ALA A 210 -40.53 -8.46 -8.30
N ALA A 211 -40.26 -9.54 -7.57
CA ALA A 211 -39.38 -9.51 -6.40
C ALA A 211 -37.91 -9.25 -6.78
N GLU A 212 -37.41 -9.87 -7.85
CA GLU A 212 -36.06 -9.63 -8.37
C GLU A 212 -35.90 -8.20 -8.92
N ALA A 213 -36.93 -7.66 -9.57
CA ALA A 213 -36.94 -6.27 -10.03
C ALA A 213 -36.93 -5.28 -8.85
N ALA A 214 -37.67 -5.56 -7.78
CA ALA A 214 -37.67 -4.74 -6.57
C ALA A 214 -36.30 -4.76 -5.85
N ALA A 215 -35.69 -5.94 -5.72
CA ALA A 215 -34.35 -6.06 -5.13
C ALA A 215 -33.27 -5.35 -5.98
N SER A 216 -33.37 -5.43 -7.30
CA SER A 216 -32.44 -4.73 -8.21
C SER A 216 -32.61 -3.21 -8.14
N ALA A 217 -33.84 -2.72 -7.95
CA ALA A 217 -34.11 -1.29 -7.78
C ALA A 217 -33.55 -0.74 -6.46
N GLU A 218 -33.58 -1.52 -5.38
CA GLU A 218 -32.99 -1.14 -4.09
C GLU A 218 -31.47 -1.03 -4.17
N VAL A 219 -30.81 -1.99 -4.82
CA VAL A 219 -29.35 -1.95 -5.06
C VAL A 219 -28.96 -0.78 -5.97
N ALA A 220 -29.77 -0.48 -6.99
CA ALA A 220 -29.54 0.67 -7.87
C ALA A 220 -29.70 2.02 -7.14
N ALA A 221 -30.66 2.12 -6.21
CA ALA A 221 -30.86 3.31 -5.40
C ALA A 221 -29.69 3.53 -4.41
N ASP A 222 -29.19 2.47 -3.76
CA ASP A 222 -28.03 2.55 -2.87
C ASP A 222 -26.73 2.90 -3.62
N ALA A 223 -26.57 2.36 -4.85
CA ALA A 223 -25.46 2.72 -5.73
C ALA A 223 -25.52 4.18 -6.18
N ALA A 224 -26.71 4.71 -6.47
CA ALA A 224 -26.90 6.11 -6.83
C ALA A 224 -26.59 7.05 -5.65
N ALA A 225 -27.05 6.72 -4.44
CA ALA A 225 -26.75 7.48 -3.22
C ALA A 225 -25.24 7.49 -2.89
N ARG A 226 -24.54 6.37 -3.10
CA ARG A 226 -23.07 6.33 -2.97
C ARG A 226 -22.36 7.17 -4.03
N ALA A 227 -22.84 7.18 -5.26
CA ALA A 227 -22.24 7.99 -6.32
C ALA A 227 -22.39 9.50 -6.03
N GLU A 228 -23.52 9.94 -5.48
CA GLU A 228 -23.75 11.32 -5.05
C GLU A 228 -22.82 11.71 -3.89
N ALA A 229 -22.65 10.84 -2.88
CA ALA A 229 -21.73 11.08 -1.77
C ALA A 229 -20.25 11.18 -2.21
N ILE A 230 -19.84 10.39 -3.22
CA ILE A 230 -18.49 10.46 -3.79
C ILE A 230 -18.30 11.77 -4.58
N ALA A 231 -19.33 12.23 -5.29
CA ALA A 231 -19.28 13.47 -6.06
C ALA A 231 -19.12 14.71 -5.16
N ASP A 232 -19.81 14.75 -4.02
CA ASP A 232 -19.69 15.86 -3.05
C ASP A 232 -18.28 15.91 -2.41
N VAL A 233 -17.71 14.75 -2.05
CA VAL A 233 -16.33 14.68 -1.53
C VAL A 233 -15.30 15.12 -2.58
N ALA A 234 -15.51 14.77 -3.85
CA ALA A 234 -14.63 15.20 -4.94
C ALA A 234 -14.66 16.71 -5.16
N ILE A 235 -15.82 17.36 -5.01
CA ILE A 235 -15.96 18.82 -5.11
C ILE A 235 -15.27 19.51 -3.93
N GLU A 236 -15.35 18.97 -2.71
CA GLU A 236 -14.68 19.53 -1.53
C GLU A 236 -13.15 19.43 -1.61
N ILE A 237 -12.61 18.32 -2.14
CA ILE A 237 -11.17 18.14 -2.35
C ILE A 237 -10.61 19.13 -3.39
N ILE A 238 -11.38 19.46 -4.43
CA ILE A 238 -10.96 20.39 -5.49
C ILE A 238 -11.15 21.85 -5.04
N GLY A 239 -12.23 22.16 -4.33
CA GLY A 239 -12.53 23.52 -3.87
C GLY A 239 -11.59 24.03 -2.77
N ASN A 240 -10.95 23.14 -2.00
CA ASN A 240 -10.02 23.54 -0.93
C ASN A 240 -8.60 23.84 -1.43
N HIS A 241 -8.37 23.90 -2.75
CA HIS A 241 -7.08 24.21 -3.37
C HIS A 241 -7.07 25.53 -4.17
N GLU A 242 -8.15 26.34 -4.09
CA GLU A 242 -8.27 27.55 -4.92
C GLU A 242 -7.71 28.84 -4.30
N ASP A 243 -7.20 28.84 -3.06
CA ASP A 243 -6.72 30.06 -2.39
C ASP A 243 -5.25 30.05 -1.93
N ASP A 244 -4.45 29.01 -2.26
CA ASP A 244 -2.99 29.09 -2.04
C ASP A 244 -2.33 29.89 -3.16
N GLU A 245 -2.47 31.21 -2.97
CA GLU A 245 -1.73 32.30 -3.57
C GLU A 245 -0.25 31.94 -3.76
N SER A 246 0.08 31.39 -4.94
CA SER A 246 1.40 31.40 -5.59
C SER A 246 2.59 31.34 -4.64
N ASP A 247 2.97 30.13 -4.17
CA ASP A 247 4.20 29.94 -3.39
C ASP A 247 5.38 30.61 -4.14
N PRO A 248 6.04 31.63 -3.56
CA PRO A 248 7.05 32.44 -4.22
C PRO A 248 8.27 31.61 -4.67
N ARG A 249 8.43 30.39 -4.16
CA ARG A 249 9.48 29.46 -4.58
C ARG A 249 9.22 28.87 -5.98
N PHE A 250 7.95 28.66 -6.37
CA PHE A 250 7.61 28.20 -7.72
C PHE A 250 7.78 29.32 -8.76
N ALA A 251 7.46 30.56 -8.38
CA ALA A 251 7.72 31.73 -9.22
C ALA A 251 9.23 31.95 -9.49
N ALA A 252 10.10 31.67 -8.51
CA ALA A 252 11.55 31.77 -8.66
C ALA A 252 12.14 30.71 -9.61
N LEU A 253 11.47 29.56 -9.77
CA LEU A 253 11.90 28.49 -10.67
C LEU A 253 11.42 28.68 -12.12
N GLY A 254 10.53 29.64 -12.38
CA GLY A 254 9.98 29.87 -13.72
C GLY A 254 9.08 28.74 -14.23
N LEU A 255 8.64 27.84 -13.35
CA LEU A 255 7.58 26.88 -13.62
C LEU A 255 6.26 27.51 -13.18
N SER A 256 5.72 28.43 -13.97
CA SER A 256 4.28 28.71 -13.91
C SER A 256 3.57 27.55 -14.61
N PRO A 257 2.76 26.75 -13.92
CA PRO A 257 1.97 25.74 -14.60
C PRO A 257 0.90 26.45 -15.43
N ASP A 258 1.05 26.44 -16.75
CA ASP A 258 0.00 26.91 -17.66
C ASP A 258 -1.05 25.79 -17.78
N TYR A 259 -1.79 25.57 -16.68
CA TYR A 259 -2.84 24.56 -16.63
C TYR A 259 -3.98 24.87 -17.60
N ASP A 260 -4.21 26.15 -17.90
CA ASP A 260 -5.23 26.60 -18.87
C ASP A 260 -4.92 26.09 -20.29
N ALA A 261 -3.64 26.08 -20.70
CA ALA A 261 -3.23 25.54 -21.99
C ALA A 261 -3.36 24.01 -22.05
N ALA A 262 -3.02 23.30 -20.97
CA ALA A 262 -3.14 21.85 -20.90
C ALA A 262 -4.61 21.37 -20.88
N GLU A 263 -5.48 22.09 -20.17
CA GLU A 263 -6.91 21.79 -20.12
C GLU A 263 -7.61 22.05 -21.46
N ALA A 264 -7.16 23.09 -22.20
CA ALA A 264 -7.63 23.38 -23.54
C ALA A 264 -7.25 22.30 -24.57
N GLU A 265 -6.07 21.66 -24.46
CA GLU A 265 -5.70 20.53 -25.32
C GLU A 265 -6.46 19.25 -24.97
N ALA A 266 -6.65 18.94 -23.68
CA ALA A 266 -7.38 17.74 -23.25
C ALA A 266 -8.86 17.75 -23.68
N ARG A 267 -9.49 18.94 -23.74
CA ARG A 267 -10.89 19.07 -24.14
C ARG A 267 -11.13 18.88 -25.65
N VAL A 268 -10.10 19.08 -26.46
CA VAL A 268 -10.17 18.83 -27.92
C VAL A 268 -10.11 17.33 -28.21
N ASP A 269 -9.42 16.54 -27.39
CA ASP A 269 -9.24 15.09 -27.57
C ASP A 269 -10.43 14.27 -27.03
N ALA A 270 -11.15 14.76 -26.02
CA ALA A 270 -12.37 14.11 -25.50
C ALA A 270 -13.62 14.35 -26.35
N GLY A 271 -13.55 15.22 -27.37
CA GLY A 271 -14.67 15.55 -28.25
C GLY A 271 -14.74 14.76 -29.56
N SER A 272 -13.70 13.98 -29.88
CA SER A 272 -13.75 13.01 -30.97
C SER A 272 -14.43 11.74 -30.45
N ASP A 273 -15.72 11.62 -30.76
CA ASP A 273 -16.55 10.42 -30.68
C ASP A 273 -16.07 9.36 -31.70
N GLU A 274 -14.75 9.12 -31.74
CA GLU A 274 -14.14 8.07 -32.53
C GLU A 274 -14.34 6.77 -31.77
N ASP A 275 -15.39 6.04 -32.19
CA ASP A 275 -15.72 4.66 -31.84
C ASP A 275 -14.43 3.90 -31.49
N ILE A 276 -14.20 3.70 -30.18
CA ILE A 276 -13.11 2.85 -29.69
C ILE A 276 -13.32 1.51 -30.39
N PRO A 277 -12.40 1.06 -31.28
CA PRO A 277 -12.61 -0.15 -32.03
C PRO A 277 -12.80 -1.29 -31.03
N GLU A 278 -14.00 -1.86 -30.99
CA GLU A 278 -14.34 -3.01 -30.16
C GLU A 278 -13.31 -4.10 -30.45
N ILE A 279 -12.38 -4.27 -29.51
CA ILE A 279 -11.41 -5.36 -29.57
C ILE A 279 -12.24 -6.62 -29.35
N GLY A 280 -12.59 -7.29 -30.44
CA GLY A 280 -13.37 -8.52 -30.40
C GLY A 280 -12.76 -9.50 -29.39
N ASP A 281 -13.62 -10.17 -28.63
CA ASP A 281 -13.24 -11.02 -27.48
C ASP A 281 -12.14 -12.05 -27.80
N ASP A 282 -11.98 -12.46 -29.06
CA ASP A 282 -10.91 -13.34 -29.53
C ASP A 282 -9.51 -12.71 -29.46
N ALA A 283 -9.38 -11.41 -29.73
CA ALA A 283 -8.11 -10.69 -29.60
C ALA A 283 -7.75 -10.45 -28.13
N LEU A 284 -8.75 -10.26 -27.28
CA LEU A 284 -8.61 -10.21 -25.82
C LEU A 284 -8.20 -11.57 -25.26
N ALA A 285 -8.82 -12.67 -25.71
CA ALA A 285 -8.45 -14.03 -25.34
C ALA A 285 -7.02 -14.40 -25.75
N ALA A 286 -6.58 -14.02 -26.96
CA ALA A 286 -5.21 -14.23 -27.41
C ALA A 286 -4.18 -13.43 -26.57
N ARG A 287 -4.54 -12.23 -26.12
CA ARG A 287 -3.67 -11.37 -25.31
C ARG A 287 -3.61 -11.82 -23.85
N ILE A 288 -4.73 -12.31 -23.30
CA ILE A 288 -4.79 -12.93 -21.96
C ILE A 288 -4.04 -14.28 -21.96
N ALA A 289 -4.11 -15.06 -23.05
CA ALA A 289 -3.33 -16.29 -23.21
C ALA A 289 -1.81 -16.07 -23.27
N GLY A 290 -1.34 -14.87 -23.63
CA GLY A 290 0.06 -14.48 -23.57
C GLY A 290 0.53 -13.90 -22.23
N LEU A 291 -0.40 -13.47 -21.36
CA LEU A 291 -0.10 -12.80 -20.08
C LEU A 291 -0.20 -13.72 -18.87
N VAL A 292 -0.88 -14.85 -18.97
CA VAL A 292 -0.87 -15.89 -17.95
C VAL A 292 0.33 -16.81 -18.23
N PRO A 293 1.26 -17.05 -17.28
CA PRO A 293 2.29 -18.08 -17.39
C PRO A 293 1.64 -19.47 -17.40
N GLY A 294 1.00 -19.81 -18.52
CA GLY A 294 0.37 -21.08 -18.77
C GLY A 294 1.44 -22.10 -19.13
N ARG A 295 1.56 -23.11 -18.29
CA ARG A 295 2.22 -24.39 -18.54
C ARG A 295 1.69 -24.97 -19.87
N GLY A 296 2.35 -24.65 -20.99
CA GLY A 296 1.79 -24.87 -22.33
C GLY A 296 2.86 -25.11 -23.39
N LYS A 297 3.02 -26.38 -23.74
CA LYS A 297 3.80 -26.98 -24.82
C LYS A 297 3.69 -26.22 -26.15
N GLY A 298 4.81 -25.67 -26.65
CA GLY A 298 4.95 -25.11 -28.00
C GLY A 298 6.40 -25.19 -28.48
N THR A 299 6.63 -25.90 -29.59
CA THR A 299 7.96 -26.18 -30.17
C THR A 299 8.40 -25.09 -31.14
N ALA A 300 9.38 -24.29 -30.75
CA ALA A 300 10.43 -23.70 -31.60
C ALA A 300 11.52 -23.07 -30.70
N GLY A 301 12.47 -23.93 -30.30
CA GLY A 301 13.39 -23.70 -29.19
C GLY A 301 12.68 -23.97 -27.88
N GLU A 302 12.90 -25.13 -27.24
CA GLU A 302 12.30 -25.45 -25.93
C GLU A 302 12.89 -24.49 -24.88
N SER A 303 12.37 -23.27 -24.81
CA SER A 303 12.69 -22.30 -23.79
C SER A 303 11.92 -22.70 -22.53
N THR A 304 12.68 -23.00 -21.48
CA THR A 304 12.18 -23.39 -20.17
C THR A 304 12.29 -22.19 -19.25
N ALA A 305 11.20 -21.85 -18.58
CA ALA A 305 11.20 -20.84 -17.53
C ALA A 305 11.47 -21.51 -16.19
N THR A 306 12.55 -21.11 -15.52
CA THR A 306 12.89 -21.57 -14.16
C THR A 306 12.93 -20.36 -13.24
N GLN A 307 12.31 -20.50 -12.07
CA GLN A 307 12.36 -19.50 -11.01
C GLN A 307 13.53 -19.79 -10.08
N VAL A 308 14.38 -18.80 -9.84
CA VAL A 308 15.52 -18.89 -8.92
C VAL A 308 15.23 -17.98 -7.74
N VAL A 309 15.00 -18.57 -6.57
CA VAL A 309 14.75 -17.87 -5.32
C VAL A 309 16.07 -17.66 -4.60
N VAL A 310 16.47 -16.41 -4.40
CA VAL A 310 17.78 -16.06 -3.84
C VAL A 310 17.60 -15.35 -2.51
N VAL A 311 18.27 -15.87 -1.49
CA VAL A 311 18.33 -15.28 -0.14
C VAL A 311 19.76 -14.80 0.14
N GLY A 312 19.90 -13.65 0.80
CA GLY A 312 21.19 -13.10 1.25
C GLY A 312 21.77 -11.95 0.42
N LEU A 313 21.04 -11.45 -0.58
CA LEU A 313 21.39 -10.21 -1.29
C LEU A 313 20.82 -9.01 -0.52
N ILE A 314 21.67 -8.10 -0.06
CA ILE A 314 21.26 -6.96 0.79
C ILE A 314 21.29 -5.61 0.06
N SER A 315 22.02 -5.51 -1.07
CA SER A 315 22.18 -4.28 -1.84
C SER A 315 21.51 -4.33 -3.21
N VAL A 316 20.95 -3.18 -3.66
CA VAL A 316 20.44 -2.98 -5.03
C VAL A 316 21.53 -3.25 -6.08
N ALA A 317 22.78 -2.87 -5.78
CA ALA A 317 23.92 -3.13 -6.66
C ALA A 317 24.17 -4.64 -6.82
N SER A 318 24.02 -5.40 -5.73
CA SER A 318 24.21 -6.85 -5.68
C SER A 318 23.10 -7.60 -6.40
N ILE A 319 21.84 -7.17 -6.25
CA ILE A 319 20.70 -7.70 -7.01
C ILE A 319 20.88 -7.48 -8.52
N ALA A 320 21.26 -6.25 -8.91
CA ALA A 320 21.50 -5.91 -10.31
C ALA A 320 22.68 -6.69 -10.89
N SER A 321 23.74 -6.88 -10.11
CA SER A 321 24.92 -7.64 -10.52
C SER A 321 24.60 -9.13 -10.65
N PHE A 322 23.90 -9.73 -9.68
CA PHE A 322 23.46 -11.13 -9.75
C PHE A 322 22.58 -11.37 -11.00
N LYS A 323 21.60 -10.49 -11.27
CA LYS A 323 20.78 -10.51 -12.49
C LYS A 323 21.63 -10.47 -13.77
N ARG A 324 22.60 -9.56 -13.83
CA ARG A 324 23.53 -9.43 -14.98
C ARG A 324 24.37 -10.67 -15.16
N HIS A 325 24.81 -11.32 -14.07
CA HIS A 325 25.57 -12.55 -14.12
C HIS A 325 24.74 -13.73 -14.62
N LEU A 326 23.49 -13.88 -14.17
CA LEU A 326 22.56 -14.86 -14.72
C LEU A 326 22.30 -14.63 -16.21
N GLY A 327 22.10 -13.38 -16.64
CA GLY A 327 21.89 -13.04 -18.05
C GLY A 327 23.10 -13.26 -18.96
N ARG A 328 24.31 -13.47 -18.40
CA ARG A 328 25.52 -13.80 -19.17
C ARG A 328 25.76 -15.31 -19.32
N LEU A 329 25.00 -16.15 -18.61
CA LEU A 329 25.12 -17.59 -18.74
C LEU A 329 24.70 -18.02 -20.15
N ALA A 330 25.47 -18.91 -20.76
CA ALA A 330 25.19 -19.39 -22.11
C ALA A 330 23.82 -20.10 -22.15
N GLY A 331 22.95 -19.66 -23.07
CA GLY A 331 21.60 -20.18 -23.24
C GLY A 331 20.53 -19.52 -22.35
N VAL A 332 20.88 -18.52 -21.53
CA VAL A 332 19.88 -17.66 -20.87
C VAL A 332 19.44 -16.57 -21.84
N GLN A 333 18.13 -16.45 -22.06
CA GLN A 333 17.53 -15.52 -23.01
C GLN A 333 17.07 -14.23 -22.31
N SER A 334 16.43 -14.36 -21.15
CA SER A 334 15.98 -13.21 -20.35
C SER A 334 15.92 -13.54 -18.85
N VAL A 335 16.05 -12.50 -18.04
CA VAL A 335 15.97 -12.60 -16.57
C VAL A 335 15.06 -11.48 -16.05
N GLY A 336 13.95 -11.85 -15.43
CA GLY A 336 13.13 -10.97 -14.58
C GLY A 336 13.58 -11.04 -13.13
N VAL A 337 13.32 -9.99 -12.35
CA VAL A 337 13.53 -9.99 -10.89
C VAL A 337 12.29 -9.41 -10.23
N SER A 338 11.83 -10.04 -9.16
CA SER A 338 10.75 -9.57 -8.30
C SER A 338 11.14 -9.79 -6.84
N SER A 339 10.75 -8.88 -5.96
CA SER A 339 10.88 -9.05 -4.51
C SER A 339 9.81 -10.02 -4.01
N GLY A 340 10.23 -11.02 -3.23
CA GLY A 340 9.36 -11.90 -2.47
C GLY A 340 8.98 -11.29 -1.11
N PRO A 341 8.01 -11.89 -0.42
CA PRO A 341 7.46 -11.36 0.84
C PRO A 341 8.47 -11.35 1.99
N ASP A 342 9.41 -12.29 2.01
CA ASP A 342 10.38 -12.49 3.11
C ASP A 342 11.75 -11.88 2.81
N GLY A 343 11.80 -10.84 1.97
CA GLY A 343 13.07 -10.22 1.53
C GLY A 343 13.91 -11.10 0.60
N GLU A 344 13.35 -12.21 0.10
CA GLU A 344 13.96 -13.02 -0.96
C GLU A 344 13.78 -12.36 -2.32
N PHE A 345 14.70 -12.64 -3.25
CA PHE A 345 14.59 -12.17 -4.63
C PHE A 345 14.28 -13.36 -5.55
N ILE A 346 13.15 -13.27 -6.24
CA ILE A 346 12.71 -14.29 -7.19
C ILE A 346 13.13 -13.85 -8.58
N PHE A 347 14.03 -14.61 -9.20
CA PHE A 347 14.49 -14.38 -10.56
C PHE A 347 13.78 -15.35 -11.52
N ALA A 348 12.95 -14.81 -12.40
CA ALA A 348 12.35 -15.58 -13.48
C ALA A 348 13.33 -15.66 -14.65
N VAL A 349 13.99 -16.81 -14.83
CA VAL A 349 15.01 -17.03 -15.86
C VAL A 349 14.41 -17.83 -17.00
N ASN A 350 14.39 -17.24 -18.19
CA ASN A 350 14.04 -17.96 -19.41
C ASN A 350 15.31 -18.45 -20.10
N HIS A 351 15.45 -19.76 -20.29
CA HIS A 351 16.67 -20.38 -20.80
C HIS A 351 16.39 -21.56 -21.72
N ASP A 352 17.37 -21.97 -22.52
CA ASP A 352 17.25 -23.16 -23.35
C ASP A 352 17.14 -24.43 -22.49
N ALA A 353 16.37 -25.44 -22.93
CA ALA A 353 16.15 -26.69 -22.19
C ALA A 353 17.44 -27.47 -21.86
N GLY A 354 18.54 -27.20 -22.57
CA GLY A 354 19.86 -27.80 -22.29
C GLY A 354 20.62 -27.17 -21.12
N VAL A 355 20.16 -26.04 -20.58
CA VAL A 355 20.85 -25.30 -19.51
C VAL A 355 20.41 -25.80 -18.14
N LEU A 356 21.32 -26.44 -17.42
CA LEU A 356 21.12 -26.83 -16.02
C LEU A 356 21.53 -25.69 -15.09
N LEU A 357 20.60 -24.75 -14.82
CA LEU A 357 20.86 -23.58 -13.97
C LEU A 357 21.46 -23.94 -12.61
N ARG A 358 21.05 -25.06 -12.01
CA ARG A 358 21.59 -25.55 -10.72
C ARG A 358 23.11 -25.82 -10.74
N GLU A 359 23.68 -26.15 -11.89
CA GLU A 359 25.12 -26.41 -12.05
C GLU A 359 25.87 -25.12 -12.41
N ALA A 360 25.19 -24.21 -13.11
CA ALA A 360 25.77 -22.93 -13.54
C ALA A 360 25.81 -21.88 -12.41
N ILE A 361 24.81 -21.83 -11.53
CA ILE A 361 24.70 -20.82 -10.47
C ILE A 361 25.91 -20.83 -9.50
N PRO A 362 26.41 -21.98 -9.02
CA PRO A 362 27.60 -22.01 -8.17
C PRO A 362 28.89 -21.53 -8.85
N SER A 363 28.91 -21.49 -10.19
CA SER A 363 30.06 -21.01 -10.97
C SER A 363 30.06 -19.48 -11.14
N LEU A 364 29.01 -18.79 -10.69
CA LEU A 364 28.95 -17.34 -10.76
C LEU A 364 30.05 -16.72 -9.89
N PRO A 365 30.94 -15.90 -10.47
CA PRO A 365 31.98 -15.25 -9.69
C PRO A 365 31.34 -14.31 -8.66
N THR A 366 32.07 -14.09 -7.56
CA THR A 366 31.79 -13.04 -6.56
C THR A 366 30.71 -13.35 -5.51
N PHE A 367 29.59 -13.99 -5.87
CA PHE A 367 28.43 -14.13 -4.96
C PHE A 367 28.46 -15.36 -4.02
N GLN A 368 29.51 -16.18 -4.07
CA GLN A 368 29.61 -17.45 -3.33
C GLN A 368 28.30 -18.28 -3.32
N ALA A 369 27.58 -18.27 -4.43
CA ALA A 369 26.22 -18.78 -4.49
C ALA A 369 26.18 -20.30 -4.27
N ARG A 370 25.33 -20.75 -3.34
CA ARG A 370 25.11 -22.17 -3.04
C ARG A 370 23.65 -22.53 -3.26
N VAL A 371 23.42 -23.57 -4.06
CA VAL A 371 22.08 -24.13 -4.26
C VAL A 371 21.71 -24.94 -3.02
N THR A 372 20.66 -24.53 -2.32
CA THR A 372 20.16 -25.18 -1.09
C THR A 372 19.05 -26.19 -1.37
N GLY A 373 18.32 -26.01 -2.47
CA GLY A 373 17.26 -26.91 -2.89
C GLY A 373 16.91 -26.71 -4.36
N SER A 374 16.34 -27.75 -5.00
CA SER A 374 15.78 -27.65 -6.34
C SER A 374 14.55 -28.55 -6.44
N SER A 375 13.47 -27.98 -6.94
CA SER A 375 12.23 -28.67 -7.29
C SER A 375 11.88 -28.36 -8.75
N ASP A 376 10.85 -29.02 -9.30
CA ASP A 376 10.49 -28.91 -10.72
C ASP A 376 10.15 -27.46 -11.08
N GLY A 377 11.09 -26.76 -11.75
CA GLY A 377 10.97 -25.35 -12.14
C GLY A 377 11.39 -24.31 -11.09
N LEU A 378 11.86 -24.72 -9.90
CA LEU A 378 12.27 -23.81 -8.83
C LEU A 378 13.66 -24.18 -8.28
N VAL A 379 14.54 -23.19 -8.12
CA VAL A 379 15.90 -23.37 -7.56
C VAL A 379 16.07 -22.41 -6.39
N HIS A 380 16.30 -22.95 -5.19
CA HIS A 380 16.64 -22.15 -4.01
C HIS A 380 18.15 -21.96 -3.93
N VAL A 381 18.57 -20.71 -3.77
CA VAL A 381 19.96 -20.29 -3.76
C VAL A 381 20.19 -19.39 -2.55
N THR A 382 21.27 -19.65 -1.84
CA THR A 382 21.84 -18.71 -0.87
C THR A 382 23.02 -18.04 -1.52
N ALA A 383 23.00 -16.72 -1.61
CA ALA A 383 24.09 -15.92 -2.17
C ALA A 383 24.62 -14.99 -1.09
N HIS A 384 25.95 -14.85 -1.03
CA HIS A 384 26.59 -13.90 -0.13
C HIS A 384 26.90 -12.62 -0.89
N ASP A 385 26.53 -11.49 -0.32
CA ASP A 385 26.85 -10.18 -0.85
C ASP A 385 28.35 -9.87 -0.61
N PRO A 386 29.18 -9.67 -1.65
CA PRO A 386 30.56 -9.24 -1.46
C PRO A 386 30.70 -7.84 -0.86
N GLU A 387 29.68 -6.98 -1.00
CA GLU A 387 29.68 -5.63 -0.43
C GLU A 387 29.31 -5.63 1.07
N GLY A 388 28.77 -6.73 1.60
CA GLY A 388 28.45 -6.85 3.02
C GLY A 388 29.67 -7.07 3.93
N ASP A 389 30.82 -7.45 3.36
CA ASP A 389 32.08 -7.72 4.07
C ASP A 389 33.09 -6.55 4.00
N ALA A 390 32.75 -5.46 3.29
CA ALA A 390 33.58 -4.26 3.14
C ALA A 390 33.04 -3.12 3.99
#